data_AF-A0A924A517-F1
#
_entry.id   AF-A0A924A517-F1
#
_cell.length_a   1.000
_cell.length_b   1.000
_cell.length_c   1.000
_cell.angle_alpha   90.00
_cell.angle_beta   90.00
_cell.angle_gamma   90.00
#
_symmetry.space_group_name_H-M   'P 1'
#
loop_
_entity.id
_entity.type
_entity.pdbx_description
1 polymer ?
#
loop_
_entity_poly.entity_id
_entity_poly.type
_entity_poly.pdbx_seq_one_letter_code
_entity_poly.pdbx_strand_id
1 'polypeptide(L)'
;MKIPCLLSEARVAITPMGKIIRFGGTMEIGKMDNKINMNRVEGIVDSVNEYFPNMNLGIPEKENIWYGYRPCSPDGLPYLGFTKKYKNLIIAGGHSMMGLSLAPATGKLVAQLAAGEETKIDISIFKPDRF
;
A
#
# COMPACT_ATOMS: atom_id res chain seq x y z
N MET A 1 22.14 3.37 -6.92
CA MET A 1 21.73 2.47 -5.83
C MET A 1 21.08 1.22 -6.41
N LYS A 2 21.42 0.01 -5.95
CA LYS A 2 20.86 -1.27 -6.47
C LYS A 2 20.14 -2.12 -5.42
N ILE A 3 20.31 -1.80 -4.14
CA ILE A 3 19.75 -2.54 -3.01
C ILE A 3 18.59 -1.71 -2.45
N PRO A 4 17.40 -2.30 -2.19
CA PRO A 4 16.32 -1.60 -1.51
C PRO A 4 16.70 -1.29 -0.06
N CYS A 5 16.31 -0.11 0.43
CA CYS A 5 16.63 0.34 1.78
C CYS A 5 15.39 0.91 2.45
N LEU A 6 15.31 0.76 3.77
CA LEU A 6 14.33 1.43 4.62
C LEU A 6 15.10 2.32 5.60
N LEU A 7 14.89 3.63 5.51
CA LEU A 7 15.37 4.59 6.49
C LEU A 7 14.36 4.59 7.63
N SER A 8 14.60 3.77 8.65
CA SER A 8 13.60 3.45 9.68
C SER A 8 13.16 4.68 10.47
N GLU A 9 14.10 5.53 10.88
CA GLU A 9 13.82 6.73 11.67
C GLU A 9 13.09 7.78 10.82
N ALA A 10 13.55 8.00 9.59
CA ALA A 10 12.93 8.92 8.64
C ALA A 10 11.61 8.41 8.03
N ARG A 11 11.32 7.11 8.17
CA ARG A 11 10.17 6.41 7.57
C ARG A 11 10.10 6.56 6.04
N VAL A 12 11.26 6.46 5.40
CA VAL A 12 11.41 6.52 3.93
C VAL A 12 11.87 5.17 3.39
N ALA A 13 11.08 4.58 2.50
CA ALA A 13 11.44 3.39 1.73
C ALA A 13 12.04 3.80 0.39
N ILE A 14 13.21 3.23 0.07
CA ILE A 14 13.93 3.44 -1.18
C ILE A 14 13.87 2.14 -1.97
N THR A 15 13.20 2.17 -3.12
CA THR A 15 12.98 1.00 -3.98
C THR A 15 13.59 1.24 -5.37
N PRO A 16 14.71 0.59 -5.71
CA PRO A 16 15.19 0.54 -7.10
C PRO A 16 14.17 -0.18 -7.98
N MET A 17 13.76 0.43 -9.09
CA MET A 17 12.79 -0.09 -10.06
C MET A 17 13.37 0.02 -11.47
N GLY A 18 14.26 -0.91 -11.83
CA GLY A 18 14.95 -0.88 -13.12
C GLY A 18 15.89 0.33 -13.24
N LYS A 19 15.57 1.27 -14.13
CA LYS A 19 16.36 2.49 -14.36
C LYS A 19 16.00 3.65 -13.42
N ILE A 20 14.91 3.54 -12.68
CA ILE A 20 14.45 4.58 -11.74
C ILE A 20 14.61 4.12 -10.30
N ILE A 21 14.70 5.08 -9.39
CA ILE A 21 14.65 4.82 -7.94
C ILE A 21 13.41 5.52 -7.43
N ARG A 22 12.54 4.77 -6.75
CA ARG A 22 11.37 5.32 -6.08
C ARG A 22 11.69 5.58 -4.62
N PHE A 23 11.47 6.81 -4.19
CA PHE A 23 11.43 7.19 -2.78
C PHE A 23 9.97 7.25 -2.38
N GLY A 24 9.59 6.45 -1.39
CA GLY A 24 8.24 6.41 -0.86
C GLY A 24 8.27 6.65 0.62
N GLY A 25 7.42 7.54 1.11
CA GLY A 25 7.35 7.84 2.52
C GLY A 25 6.02 8.51 2.85
N THR A 26 5.80 8.71 4.13
CA THR A 26 4.64 9.41 4.70
C THR A 26 3.29 8.71 4.49
N MET A 27 2.38 9.01 5.41
CA MET A 27 0.98 8.62 5.34
C MET A 27 0.17 9.75 5.96
N GLU A 28 -0.96 10.05 5.33
CA GLU A 28 -1.88 11.08 5.80
C GLU A 28 -3.21 10.43 6.12
N ILE A 29 -3.84 10.90 7.19
CA ILE A 29 -5.24 10.63 7.50
C ILE A 29 -5.97 11.93 7.21
N GLY A 30 -6.86 11.91 6.24
CA GLY A 30 -7.53 13.12 5.77
C GLY A 30 -8.64 12.82 4.79
N LYS A 31 -9.25 13.89 4.29
CA LYS A 31 -10.25 13.81 3.23
C LYS A 31 -9.59 13.37 1.92
N MET A 32 -10.38 12.87 0.99
CA MET A 32 -9.92 12.73 -0.38
C MET A 32 -9.68 14.13 -0.96
N ASP A 33 -8.42 14.44 -1.21
CA ASP A 33 -7.94 15.64 -1.88
C ASP A 33 -6.80 15.25 -2.83
N ASN A 34 -6.72 15.93 -3.96
CA ASN A 34 -5.76 15.66 -5.00
C ASN A 34 -4.52 16.57 -4.92
N LYS A 35 -4.40 17.36 -3.85
CA LYS A 35 -3.26 18.23 -3.59
C LYS A 35 -2.12 17.47 -2.90
N ILE A 36 -0.93 17.57 -3.47
CA ILE A 36 0.30 17.05 -2.86
C ILE A 36 0.82 18.07 -1.84
N ASN A 37 1.15 17.61 -0.65
CA ASN A 37 1.81 18.42 0.37
C ASN A 37 3.33 18.48 0.12
N MET A 38 3.81 19.61 -0.40
CA MET A 38 5.23 19.76 -0.77
C MET A 38 6.19 19.66 0.42
N ASN A 39 5.79 20.06 1.62
CA ASN A 39 6.61 19.89 2.82
C ASN A 39 6.94 18.41 3.10
N ARG A 40 6.07 17.48 2.69
CA ARG A 40 6.34 16.03 2.81
C ARG A 40 7.30 15.54 1.74
N VAL A 41 7.22 16.09 0.53
CA VAL A 41 8.16 15.79 -0.55
C VAL A 41 9.55 16.26 -0.17
N GLU A 42 9.67 17.50 0.31
CA GLU A 42 10.90 18.08 0.84
C GLU A 42 11.47 17.23 1.97
N GLY A 43 10.65 16.85 2.96
CA GLY A 43 11.10 15.99 4.05
C GLY A 43 11.63 14.62 3.60
N ILE A 44 11.08 14.02 2.54
CA ILE A 44 11.63 12.78 1.95
C ILE A 44 12.99 13.05 1.32
N VAL A 45 13.15 14.13 0.54
CA VAL A 45 14.40 14.49 -0.13
C VAL A 45 15.50 14.79 0.89
N ASP A 46 15.20 15.62 1.90
CA ASP A 46 16.13 16.00 2.95
C ASP A 46 16.60 14.78 3.74
N SER A 47 15.68 13.89 4.12
CA SER A 47 16.01 12.64 4.82
C SER A 47 16.96 11.76 4.00
N VAL A 48 16.75 11.66 2.68
CA VAL A 48 17.63 10.84 1.83
C VAL A 48 19.00 11.49 1.69
N ASN A 49 19.08 12.81 1.58
CA ASN A 49 20.35 13.53 1.54
C ASN A 49 21.12 13.44 2.86
N GLU A 50 20.44 13.39 4.01
CA GLU A 50 21.07 13.18 5.31
C GLU A 50 21.71 11.79 5.43
N TYR A 51 20.99 10.73 5.02
CA TYR A 51 21.49 9.36 5.07
C TYR A 51 22.51 9.04 3.96
N PHE A 52 22.37 9.70 2.80
CA PHE A 52 23.26 9.52 1.65
C PHE A 52 23.72 10.88 1.11
N PRO A 53 24.67 11.56 1.79
CA PRO A 53 25.14 12.89 1.40
C PRO A 53 25.66 12.98 -0.04
N ASN A 54 26.21 11.87 -0.56
CA ASN A 54 26.74 11.80 -1.91
C ASN A 54 25.66 11.66 -3.01
N MET A 55 24.38 11.45 -2.65
CA MET A 55 23.30 11.42 -3.65
C MET A 55 22.90 12.82 -4.11
N ASN A 56 23.01 13.83 -3.23
CA ASN A 56 22.71 15.24 -3.50
C ASN A 56 21.43 15.43 -4.35
N LEU A 57 20.32 14.89 -3.87
CA LEU A 57 19.02 14.95 -4.53
C LEU A 57 18.44 16.37 -4.45
N GLY A 58 17.91 16.83 -5.58
CA GLY A 58 16.99 17.96 -5.64
C GLY A 58 15.53 17.51 -5.58
N ILE A 59 14.62 18.48 -5.50
CA ILE A 59 13.18 18.22 -5.62
C ILE A 59 12.90 17.63 -7.02
N PRO A 60 12.18 16.49 -7.11
CA PRO A 60 11.83 15.90 -8.41
C PRO A 60 10.94 16.83 -9.24
N GLU A 61 10.97 16.67 -10.57
CA GLU A 61 9.98 17.31 -11.43
C GLU A 61 8.57 16.88 -11.05
N LYS A 62 7.59 17.78 -11.24
CA LYS A 62 6.21 17.62 -10.76
C LYS A 62 5.57 16.33 -11.25
N GLU A 63 5.88 15.91 -12.48
CA GLU A 63 5.34 14.70 -13.13
C GLU A 63 5.85 13.41 -12.46
N ASN A 64 6.96 13.50 -11.72
CA ASN A 64 7.54 12.39 -10.95
C ASN A 64 7.10 12.40 -9.48
N ILE A 65 6.21 13.31 -9.08
CA ILE A 65 5.64 13.36 -7.73
C ILE A 65 4.18 12.89 -7.81
N TRP A 66 3.85 11.84 -7.06
CA TRP A 66 2.50 11.30 -7.03
C TRP A 66 2.09 10.86 -5.63
N TYR A 67 0.79 10.66 -5.44
CA TYR A 67 0.19 10.11 -4.23
C TYR A 67 -0.76 8.96 -4.61
N GLY A 68 -1.22 8.21 -3.61
CA GLY A 68 -2.21 7.16 -3.81
C GLY A 68 -2.98 6.87 -2.53
N TYR A 69 -4.27 6.57 -2.68
CA TYR A 69 -5.14 6.21 -1.56
C TYR A 69 -4.93 4.75 -1.16
N ARG A 70 -4.84 4.52 0.15
CA ARG A 70 -4.80 3.16 0.71
C ARG A 70 -6.19 2.77 1.18
N PRO A 71 -6.75 1.64 0.73
CA PRO A 71 -8.02 1.14 1.25
C PRO A 71 -7.77 0.56 2.64
N CYS A 72 -7.98 1.35 3.67
CA CYS A 72 -7.80 0.95 5.06
C CYS A 72 -9.15 0.57 5.67
N SER A 73 -9.22 -0.60 6.31
CA SER A 73 -10.34 -1.00 7.16
C SER A 73 -10.17 -0.45 8.59
N PRO A 74 -11.26 -0.34 9.39
CA PRO A 74 -11.20 0.17 10.75
C PRO A 74 -10.30 -0.65 11.70
N ASP A 75 -10.16 -1.95 11.44
CA ASP A 75 -9.35 -2.89 12.24
C ASP A 75 -8.00 -3.23 11.59
N GLY A 76 -7.69 -2.66 10.42
CA GLY A 76 -6.46 -2.95 9.66
C GLY A 76 -6.44 -4.32 8.97
N LEU A 77 -7.50 -5.13 9.07
CA LEU A 77 -7.61 -6.43 8.39
C LEU A 77 -8.37 -6.31 7.07
N PRO A 78 -8.01 -7.06 6.02
CA PRO A 78 -8.76 -7.02 4.76
C PRO A 78 -10.20 -7.52 4.95
N TYR A 79 -11.10 -7.05 4.09
CA TYR A 79 -12.42 -7.63 3.88
C TYR A 79 -12.32 -8.65 2.74
N LEU A 80 -12.56 -9.93 3.05
CA LEU A 80 -12.49 -11.05 2.12
C LEU A 80 -13.60 -12.05 2.40
N GLY A 81 -14.42 -12.34 1.39
CA GLY A 81 -15.46 -13.37 1.46
C GLY A 81 -16.79 -12.95 0.86
N PHE A 82 -17.78 -13.83 0.97
CA PHE A 82 -19.16 -13.50 0.62
C PHE A 82 -19.81 -12.58 1.65
N THR A 83 -20.72 -11.73 1.18
CA THR A 83 -21.61 -10.97 2.07
C THR A 83 -22.78 -11.84 2.56
N LYS A 84 -23.31 -11.54 3.74
CA LYS A 84 -24.54 -12.17 4.27
C LYS A 84 -25.78 -11.78 3.45
N LYS A 85 -25.80 -10.58 2.87
CA LYS A 85 -26.96 -10.03 2.16
C LYS A 85 -27.13 -10.58 0.74
N TYR A 86 -26.03 -10.78 0.02
CA TYR A 86 -26.04 -11.23 -1.37
C TYR A 86 -25.19 -12.50 -1.52
N LYS A 87 -25.84 -13.60 -1.92
CA LYS A 87 -25.20 -14.93 -2.05
C LYS A 87 -24.19 -15.03 -3.19
N ASN A 88 -24.17 -14.07 -4.11
CA ASN A 88 -23.33 -14.03 -5.30
C ASN A 88 -22.37 -12.84 -5.34
N LEU A 89 -22.13 -12.17 -4.20
CA LEU A 89 -21.22 -11.03 -4.08
C LEU A 89 -20.03 -11.39 -3.19
N ILE A 90 -18.83 -11.35 -3.76
CA ILE A 90 -17.55 -11.48 -3.05
C ILE A 90 -16.95 -10.08 -2.89
N ILE A 91 -16.52 -9.75 -1.68
CA ILE A 91 -15.72 -8.56 -1.40
C ILE A 91 -14.27 -8.99 -1.20
N ALA A 92 -13.33 -8.26 -1.78
CA ALA A 92 -11.89 -8.45 -1.63
C ALA A 92 -11.18 -7.09 -1.65
N GLY A 93 -10.92 -6.52 -0.47
CA GLY A 93 -10.31 -5.20 -0.34
C GLY A 93 -9.86 -4.91 1.09
N GLY A 94 -9.48 -3.66 1.38
CA GLY A 94 -9.05 -3.27 2.73
C GLY A 94 -7.61 -3.65 3.08
N HIS A 95 -6.77 -3.98 2.08
CA HIS A 95 -5.39 -4.45 2.31
C HIS A 95 -4.41 -3.38 2.78
N SER A 96 -4.84 -2.12 2.95
CA SER A 96 -4.00 -1.03 3.47
C SER A 96 -2.66 -0.91 2.69
N MET A 97 -1.51 -1.03 3.36
CA MET A 97 -0.17 -0.97 2.74
C MET A 97 0.27 -2.28 2.09
N MET A 98 -0.44 -3.38 2.36
CA MET A 98 -0.02 -4.75 2.03
C MET A 98 -0.64 -5.26 0.73
N GLY A 99 -1.35 -4.41 -0.02
CA GLY A 99 -2.08 -4.80 -1.23
C GLY A 99 -1.22 -5.55 -2.25
N LEU A 100 -0.03 -5.07 -2.58
CA LEU A 100 0.85 -5.73 -3.54
C LEU A 100 1.32 -7.11 -3.03
N SER A 101 1.74 -7.19 -1.77
CA SER A 101 2.22 -8.43 -1.16
C SER A 101 1.13 -9.49 -1.02
N LEU A 102 -0.11 -9.07 -0.74
CA LEU A 102 -1.24 -9.95 -0.49
C LEU A 102 -2.09 -10.23 -1.75
N ALA A 103 -1.85 -9.53 -2.86
CA ALA A 103 -2.64 -9.67 -4.08
C ALA A 103 -2.67 -11.12 -4.61
N PRO A 104 -1.54 -11.86 -4.72
CA PRO A 104 -1.58 -13.24 -5.25
C PRO A 104 -2.37 -14.19 -4.35
N ALA A 105 -2.18 -14.08 -3.03
CA ALA A 105 -2.90 -14.92 -2.06
C ALA A 105 -4.41 -14.61 -2.07
N THR A 106 -4.77 -13.32 -2.09
CA THR A 106 -6.16 -12.87 -2.14
C THR A 106 -6.83 -13.35 -3.43
N GLY A 107 -6.18 -13.18 -4.58
CA GLY A 107 -6.72 -13.62 -5.87
C GLY A 107 -7.00 -15.12 -5.90
N LYS A 108 -6.10 -15.94 -5.33
CA LYS A 108 -6.32 -17.38 -5.18
C LYS A 108 -7.54 -17.70 -4.32
N LEU A 109 -7.67 -17.04 -3.16
CA LEU A 109 -8.81 -17.26 -2.26
C LEU A 109 -10.12 -16.83 -2.90
N VAL A 110 -10.13 -15.70 -3.62
CA VAL A 110 -11.31 -15.24 -4.39
C VAL A 110 -11.70 -16.25 -5.46
N ALA A 111 -10.74 -16.82 -6.19
CA ALA A 111 -11.02 -17.84 -7.19
C ALA A 111 -11.65 -19.11 -6.57
N GLN A 112 -11.12 -19.57 -5.44
CA GLN A 112 -11.69 -20.71 -4.71
C GLN A 112 -13.13 -20.44 -4.25
N LEU A 113 -13.37 -19.26 -3.66
CA LEU A 113 -14.72 -18.84 -3.24
C LEU A 113 -15.69 -18.80 -4.42
N ALA A 114 -15.26 -18.24 -5.55
CA ALA A 114 -16.09 -18.14 -6.76
C ALA A 114 -16.42 -19.51 -7.37
N ALA A 115 -15.51 -20.49 -7.24
CA ALA A 115 -15.71 -21.87 -7.68
C ALA A 115 -16.52 -22.72 -6.69
N GLY A 116 -16.87 -22.19 -5.51
CA GLY A 116 -17.52 -22.96 -4.44
C GLY A 116 -16.58 -23.96 -3.74
N GLU A 117 -15.28 -23.76 -3.86
CA GLU A 117 -14.25 -24.57 -3.22
C GLU A 117 -13.98 -24.11 -1.78
N GLU A 118 -13.43 -25.02 -0.97
CA GLU A 118 -12.89 -24.67 0.34
C GLU A 118 -11.64 -23.80 0.20
N THR A 119 -11.56 -22.73 0.98
CA THR A 119 -10.40 -21.84 0.99
C THR A 119 -9.19 -22.53 1.62
N LYS A 120 -8.00 -22.31 1.06
CA LYS A 120 -6.75 -22.91 1.55
C LYS A 120 -6.35 -22.55 3.00
N ILE A 121 -6.92 -21.47 3.53
CA ILE A 121 -6.75 -21.02 4.91
C ILE A 121 -8.11 -20.62 5.47
N ASP A 122 -8.22 -20.57 6.80
CA ASP A 122 -9.39 -19.97 7.42
C ASP A 122 -9.40 -18.46 7.17
N ILE A 123 -10.49 -17.98 6.57
CA ILE A 123 -10.73 -16.56 6.27
C ILE A 123 -11.82 -15.95 7.16
N SER A 124 -12.24 -16.66 8.23
CA SER A 124 -13.32 -16.25 9.12
C SER A 124 -13.14 -14.83 9.68
N ILE A 125 -11.91 -14.46 10.05
CA ILE A 125 -11.54 -13.15 10.58
C ILE A 125 -11.61 -12.03 9.54
N PHE A 126 -11.62 -12.36 8.25
CA PHE A 126 -11.66 -11.40 7.14
C PHE A 126 -13.07 -11.14 6.62
N LYS A 127 -14.09 -11.81 7.15
CA LYS A 127 -15.47 -11.71 6.63
C LYS A 127 -15.90 -10.24 6.45
N PRO A 128 -16.61 -9.91 5.35
CA PRO A 128 -17.13 -8.57 5.12
C PRO A 128 -18.04 -8.07 6.26
N ASP A 129 -18.92 -8.93 6.75
CA ASP A 129 -19.93 -8.61 7.77
C ASP A 129 -19.48 -9.01 9.20
N ARG A 130 -18.21 -8.74 9.53
CA ARG A 130 -17.62 -8.98 10.86
C ARG A 130 -17.91 -7.87 11.88
N PHE A 131 -18.61 -6.83 11.46
CA PHE A 131 -19.12 -5.72 12.25
C PHE A 131 -20.64 -5.61 12.08
#